data_AF-A0A9D5BYV5-F1
#
_entry.id   AF-A0A9D5BYV5-F1
#
_cell.length_a   1.000
_cell.length_b   1.000
_cell.length_c   1.000
_cell.angle_alpha   90.00
_cell.angle_beta   90.00
_cell.angle_gamma   90.00
#
_symmetry.space_group_name_H-M   'P 1'
#
loop_
_entity.id
_entity.type
_entity.pdbx_description
1 polymer ?
#
loop_
_entity_poly.entity_id
_entity_poly.type
_entity_poly.pdbx_seq_one_letter_code
_entity_poly.pdbx_strand_id
1 'polypeptide(L)'
;MQEETALMKKEIQDLRTNARIFQLSKCTACTFTLDLPAVHFMCMHSFHLRCLGDNEKECPECAPEIRSVLDTKRNLEQNAKDHELFFQQVRSSKDGFSVIAEYFGKGILSKTAIKPPELSDLESLGGAIYGLVFVTCFSVSSGSSVL
;
A
#
# COMPACT_ATOMS: atom_id res chain seq x y z
N MET A 1 1.58 15.83 15.93
CA MET A 1 0.83 14.57 16.18
C MET A 1 -0.63 14.57 15.68
N GLN A 2 -1.57 15.34 16.25
CA GLN A 2 -2.98 15.27 15.81
C GLN A 2 -3.19 15.80 14.39
N GLU A 3 -2.52 16.90 14.04
CA GLU A 3 -2.56 17.51 12.71
C GLU A 3 -1.94 16.59 11.64
N GLU A 4 -0.74 16.05 11.87
CA GLU A 4 -0.10 15.08 10.97
C GLU A 4 -0.96 13.83 10.74
N THR A 5 -1.62 13.33 11.80
CA THR A 5 -2.54 12.20 11.68
C THR A 5 -3.76 12.55 10.81
N ALA A 6 -4.26 13.78 10.91
CA ALA A 6 -5.37 14.25 10.09
C ALA A 6 -4.96 14.39 8.61
N LEU A 7 -3.75 14.89 8.35
CA LEU A 7 -3.18 14.98 7.00
C LEU A 7 -3.04 13.59 6.36
N MET A 8 -2.47 12.62 7.08
CA MET A 8 -2.31 11.26 6.58
C MET A 8 -3.67 10.59 6.30
N LYS A 9 -4.68 10.81 7.15
CA LYS A 9 -6.06 10.32 6.90
C LYS A 9 -6.68 10.93 5.64
N LYS A 10 -6.46 12.23 5.43
CA LYS A 10 -6.93 12.93 4.22
C LYS A 10 -6.25 12.38 2.97
N GLU A 11 -4.95 12.13 3.05
CA GLU A 11 -4.18 11.50 1.96
C GLU A 11 -4.70 10.10 1.63
N ILE A 12 -4.97 9.26 2.63
CA ILE A 12 -5.58 7.94 2.44
C ILE A 12 -6.94 8.07 1.73
N GLN A 13 -7.78 9.02 2.15
CA GLN A 13 -9.07 9.25 1.50
C GLN A 13 -8.90 9.66 0.04
N ASP A 14 -7.99 10.60 -0.23
CA ASP A 14 -7.69 11.08 -1.58
C ASP A 14 -7.25 9.92 -2.50
N LEU A 15 -6.34 9.07 -2.04
CA LEU A 15 -5.88 7.89 -2.78
C LEU A 15 -6.99 6.86 -3.06
N ARG A 16 -8.04 6.82 -2.23
CA ARG A 16 -9.18 5.89 -2.41
C ARG A 16 -10.25 6.43 -3.36
N THR A 17 -10.47 7.74 -3.38
CA THR A 17 -11.63 8.33 -4.07
C THR A 17 -11.28 9.07 -5.35
N ASN A 18 -10.02 9.50 -5.52
CA ASN A 18 -9.64 10.34 -6.65
C ASN A 18 -8.75 9.59 -7.64
N ALA A 19 -9.05 9.77 -8.93
CA ALA A 19 -8.18 9.30 -10.00
C ALA A 19 -6.88 10.11 -10.02
N ARG A 20 -5.73 9.44 -10.16
CA ARG A 20 -4.42 10.07 -10.28
C ARG A 20 -4.00 10.13 -11.75
N ILE A 21 -3.48 11.28 -12.18
CA ILE A 21 -2.91 11.45 -13.51
C ILE A 21 -1.47 10.94 -13.49
N PHE A 22 -1.17 9.93 -14.30
CA PHE A 22 0.20 9.45 -14.48
C PHE A 22 0.86 10.21 -15.64
N GLN A 23 1.76 11.14 -15.30
CA GLN A 23 2.59 11.86 -16.28
C GLN A 23 3.90 11.13 -16.60
N LEU A 24 4.16 10.00 -15.94
CA LEU A 24 5.42 9.28 -16.05
C LEU A 24 5.51 8.59 -17.41
N SER A 25 6.50 9.00 -18.20
CA SER A 25 6.70 8.52 -19.57
C SER A 25 7.76 7.43 -19.67
N LYS A 26 8.27 6.89 -18.56
CA LYS A 26 9.35 5.90 -18.55
C LYS A 26 9.04 4.70 -17.64
N CYS A 27 9.42 3.52 -18.12
CA CYS A 27 9.26 2.28 -17.38
C CYS A 27 10.30 2.23 -16.26
N THR A 28 9.87 1.91 -15.04
CA THR A 28 10.77 1.84 -13.88
C THR A 28 11.79 0.70 -14.02
N ALA A 29 11.42 -0.43 -14.63
CA ALA A 29 12.30 -1.59 -14.76
C ALA A 29 13.36 -1.45 -15.86
N CYS A 30 12.99 -0.92 -17.03
CA CYS A 30 13.89 -0.87 -18.20
C CYS A 30 14.35 0.55 -18.57
N THR A 31 13.81 1.58 -17.92
CA THR A 31 14.11 3.02 -18.11
C THR A 31 13.76 3.61 -19.48
N PHE A 32 13.29 2.79 -20.42
CA PHE A 32 12.81 3.23 -21.73
C PHE A 32 11.45 3.92 -21.63
N THR A 33 11.10 4.65 -22.68
CA THR A 33 9.80 5.30 -22.78
C THR A 33 8.66 4.29 -22.72
N LEU A 34 7.64 4.59 -21.93
CA LEU A 34 6.43 3.79 -21.84
C LEU A 34 5.62 3.94 -23.13
N ASP A 35 5.34 2.80 -23.72
CA ASP A 35 4.36 2.62 -24.78
C ASP A 35 3.24 1.68 -24.29
N LEU A 36 2.12 1.70 -25.01
CA LEU A 36 0.97 0.88 -24.67
C LEU A 36 1.24 -0.59 -25.08
N PRO A 37 0.84 -1.59 -24.27
CA PRO A 37 0.14 -1.49 -22.98
C PRO A 37 1.09 -1.28 -21.77
N ALA A 38 0.66 -0.40 -20.86
CA ALA A 38 1.39 -0.06 -19.63
C ALA A 38 0.53 -0.29 -18.39
N VAL A 39 1.18 -0.61 -17.27
CA VAL A 39 0.56 -0.79 -15.95
C VAL A 39 1.10 0.27 -15.01
N HIS A 40 0.20 0.98 -14.33
CA HIS A 40 0.52 2.06 -13.40
C HIS A 40 0.04 1.69 -11.99
N PHE A 41 0.94 1.77 -11.02
CA PHE A 41 0.64 1.56 -9.61
C PHE A 41 0.44 2.90 -8.89
N MET A 42 -0.39 2.94 -7.85
CA MET A 42 -0.65 4.16 -7.06
C MET A 42 0.58 4.67 -6.29
N CYS A 43 1.65 3.87 -6.17
CA CYS A 43 2.96 4.30 -5.69
C CYS A 43 3.76 5.11 -6.74
N MET A 44 3.14 5.47 -7.86
CA MET A 44 3.74 6.20 -8.99
C MET A 44 4.78 5.43 -9.81
N HIS A 45 4.96 4.13 -9.58
CA HIS A 45 5.75 3.28 -10.46
C HIS A 45 4.94 2.80 -11.66
N SER A 46 5.56 2.88 -12.83
CA SER A 46 4.92 2.57 -14.11
C SER A 46 5.78 1.59 -14.89
N PHE A 47 5.17 0.57 -15.48
CA PHE A 47 5.87 -0.52 -16.15
C PHE A 47 5.21 -0.84 -17.48
N HIS A 48 6.01 -1.29 -18.45
CA HIS A 48 5.47 -2.02 -19.59
C HIS A 48 4.84 -3.32 -19.09
N LEU A 49 3.74 -3.76 -19.72
CA LEU A 49 3.16 -5.07 -19.41
C LEU A 49 4.20 -6.20 -19.52
N ARG A 50 5.07 -6.14 -20.54
CA ARG A 50 6.17 -7.09 -20.74
C ARG A 50 7.23 -7.06 -19.63
N CYS A 51 7.48 -5.91 -19.02
CA CYS A 51 8.48 -5.77 -17.95
C CYS A 51 7.96 -6.28 -16.61
N LEU A 52 6.65 -6.46 -16.46
CA LEU A 52 6.01 -6.91 -15.22
C LEU A 52 5.91 -8.44 -15.11
N GLY A 53 5.95 -9.14 -16.24
CA GLY A 53 5.79 -10.60 -16.30
C GLY A 53 4.43 -11.04 -15.75
N ASP A 54 4.40 -12.13 -14.98
CA ASP A 54 3.16 -12.68 -14.41
C ASP A 54 2.67 -11.96 -13.13
N ASN A 55 3.40 -10.96 -12.63
CA ASN A 55 3.11 -10.29 -11.36
C ASN A 55 2.38 -8.95 -11.55
N GLU A 56 1.24 -8.98 -12.24
CA GLU A 56 0.44 -7.78 -12.56
C GLU A 56 -0.19 -7.09 -11.33
N LYS A 57 -0.22 -7.80 -10.20
CA LYS A 57 -0.98 -7.40 -9.01
C LYS A 57 -0.20 -6.53 -8.02
N GLU A 58 1.13 -6.54 -8.07
CA GLU A 58 1.99 -5.87 -7.10
C GLU A 58 3.13 -5.12 -7.79
N CYS A 59 3.49 -3.94 -7.26
CA CYS A 59 4.65 -3.20 -7.73
C CYS A 59 5.94 -3.90 -7.30
N PRO A 60 6.85 -4.29 -8.21
CA PRO A 60 8.07 -5.01 -7.86
C PRO A 60 9.05 -4.20 -6.99
N GLU A 61 9.04 -2.87 -7.11
CA GLU A 61 9.88 -1.98 -6.29
C GLU A 61 9.39 -1.88 -4.84
N CYS A 62 8.07 -1.80 -4.65
CA CYS A 62 7.49 -1.60 -3.31
C CYS A 62 7.14 -2.92 -2.60
N ALA A 63 6.94 -4.01 -3.35
CA ALA A 63 6.51 -5.29 -2.79
C ALA A 63 7.43 -5.84 -1.67
N PRO A 64 8.77 -5.77 -1.77
CA PRO A 64 9.65 -6.25 -0.70
C PRO A 64 9.43 -5.52 0.63
N GLU A 65 9.31 -4.20 0.58
CA GLU A 65 9.06 -3.37 1.76
C GLU A 65 7.66 -3.62 2.34
N ILE A 66 6.64 -3.63 1.47
CA ILE A 66 5.26 -3.91 1.89
C ILE A 66 5.16 -5.28 2.57
N ARG A 67 5.81 -6.32 2.02
CA ARG A 67 5.83 -7.66 2.63
C ARG A 67 6.50 -7.65 4.00
N SER A 68 7.65 -6.99 4.14
CA SER A 68 8.33 -6.84 5.44
C SER A 68 7.44 -6.18 6.50
N VAL A 69 6.72 -5.12 6.12
CA VAL A 69 5.78 -4.43 7.02
C VAL A 69 4.60 -5.34 7.39
N LEU A 70 4.04 -6.07 6.44
CA LEU A 70 2.94 -7.00 6.68
C LEU A 70 3.35 -8.18 7.56
N ASP A 71 4.55 -8.72 7.38
CA ASP A 71 5.09 -9.79 8.21
C ASP A 71 5.36 -9.30 9.63
N THR A 72 5.91 -8.10 9.78
CA THR A 72 6.08 -7.46 11.09
C THR A 72 4.73 -7.30 11.80
N LYS A 73 3.72 -6.80 11.09
CA LYS A 73 2.35 -6.68 11.63
C LYS A 73 1.79 -8.03 12.05
N ARG A 74 1.92 -9.07 11.21
CA ARG A 74 1.46 -10.43 11.51
C ARG A 74 2.14 -10.99 12.77
N ASN A 75 3.44 -10.77 12.92
CA ASN A 75 4.20 -11.20 14.10
C ASN A 75 3.69 -10.49 15.37
N LEU A 76 3.42 -9.19 15.29
CA LEU A 76 2.83 -8.44 16.40
C LEU A 76 1.44 -8.96 16.77
N GLU A 77 0.59 -9.26 15.78
CA GLU A 77 -0.75 -9.83 16.01
C GLU A 77 -0.72 -11.24 16.60
N GLN A 78 0.28 -12.06 16.25
CA GLN A 78 0.50 -13.38 16.85
C GLN A 78 0.97 -13.24 18.30
N ASN A 79 1.96 -12.38 18.55
CA ASN A 79 2.46 -12.10 19.91
C ASN A 79 1.35 -11.53 20.81
N ALA A 80 0.40 -10.78 20.26
CA ALA A 80 -0.76 -10.29 21.01
C ALA A 80 -1.68 -11.40 21.54
N LYS A 81 -1.65 -12.59 20.93
CA LYS A 81 -2.46 -13.74 21.37
C LYS A 81 -1.78 -14.57 22.46
N ASP A 82 -0.46 -14.45 22.60
CA ASP A 82 0.32 -15.24 23.54
C ASP A 82 0.61 -14.46 24.84
N HIS A 83 -0.42 -14.40 25.69
CA HIS A 83 -0.34 -13.70 26.97
C HIS A 83 0.63 -14.40 27.94
N GLU A 84 0.84 -15.71 27.81
CA GLU A 84 1.69 -16.49 28.70
C GLU A 84 3.17 -16.20 28.45
N LEU A 85 3.58 -16.13 27.17
CA LEU A 85 4.91 -15.69 26.78
C LEU A 85 5.23 -14.29 27.31
N PHE A 86 4.26 -13.37 27.25
CA PHE A 86 4.40 -12.03 27.83
C PHE A 86 4.68 -12.09 29.34
N PHE A 87 3.86 -12.80 30.12
CA PHE A 87 4.05 -12.89 31.57
C PHE A 87 5.35 -13.62 31.94
N GLN A 88 5.75 -14.63 31.16
CA GLN A 88 7.04 -15.28 31.33
C GLN A 88 8.19 -14.31 31.10
N GLN A 89 8.17 -13.52 30.01
CA GLN A 89 9.18 -12.51 29.73
C GLN A 89 9.26 -11.46 30.83
N VAL A 90 8.12 -10.93 31.30
CA VAL A 90 8.07 -9.97 32.40
C VAL A 90 8.70 -10.54 33.68
N ARG A 91 8.36 -11.79 34.06
CA ARG A 91 8.90 -12.45 35.26
C ARG A 91 10.39 -12.76 35.15
N SER A 92 10.86 -13.08 33.95
CA SER A 92 12.28 -13.40 33.69
C SER A 92 13.17 -12.16 33.50
N SER A 93 12.56 -11.00 33.24
CA SER A 93 13.29 -9.77 32.93
C SER A 93 13.85 -9.10 34.19
N LYS A 94 14.98 -8.40 34.02
CA LYS A 94 15.58 -7.58 35.09
C LYS A 94 14.72 -6.36 35.44
N ASP A 95 13.99 -5.84 34.46
CA ASP A 95 13.05 -4.74 34.61
C ASP A 95 11.75 -5.05 33.86
N GLY A 96 10.74 -5.50 34.61
CA GLY A 96 9.43 -5.85 34.05
C GLY A 96 8.69 -4.65 33.47
N PHE A 97 8.97 -3.43 33.94
CA PHE A 97 8.33 -2.23 33.42
C PHE A 97 8.78 -1.91 31.99
N SER A 98 10.06 -2.08 31.69
CA SER A 98 10.59 -1.92 30.33
C SER A 98 9.88 -2.85 29.32
N VAL A 99 9.68 -4.11 29.69
CA VAL A 99 8.95 -5.09 28.86
C VAL A 99 7.49 -4.64 28.65
N ILE A 100 6.81 -4.20 29.71
CA ILE A 100 5.43 -3.69 29.61
C ILE A 100 5.37 -2.46 28.69
N ALA A 101 6.29 -1.52 28.86
CA ALA A 101 6.36 -0.31 28.05
C ALA A 101 6.62 -0.61 26.56
N GLU A 102 7.49 -1.59 26.27
CA GLU A 102 7.77 -2.04 24.91
C GLU A 102 6.53 -2.69 24.26
N TYR A 103 5.86 -3.59 24.97
CA TYR A 103 4.64 -4.24 24.49
C TYR A 103 3.49 -3.26 24.29
N PHE A 104 3.35 -2.28 25.19
CA PHE A 104 2.38 -1.21 25.05
C PHE A 104 2.70 -0.29 23.87
N GLY A 105 3.96 0.12 23.72
CA GLY A 105 4.42 0.96 22.61
C GLY A 105 4.26 0.30 21.24
N LYS A 106 4.39 -1.04 21.17
CA LYS A 106 4.12 -1.84 19.95
C LYS A 106 2.63 -2.09 19.70
N GLY A 107 1.76 -1.66 20.61
CA GLY A 107 0.31 -1.85 20.49
C GLY A 107 -0.17 -3.29 20.71
N ILE A 108 0.69 -4.18 21.22
CA ILE A 108 0.40 -5.62 21.41
C ILE A 108 -0.67 -5.83 22.49
N LEU A 109 -0.65 -4.99 23.54
CA LEU A 109 -1.60 -5.05 24.67
C LEU A 109 -2.82 -4.12 24.50
N SER A 110 -2.93 -3.42 23.38
CA SER A 110 -3.94 -2.39 23.17
C SER A 110 -5.27 -2.97 22.70
N LYS A 111 -6.33 -2.86 23.52
CA LYS A 111 -7.71 -3.28 23.16
C LYS A 111 -8.40 -2.38 22.12
N THR A 112 -7.71 -1.38 21.57
CA THR A 112 -8.21 -0.63 20.42
C THR A 112 -7.95 -1.44 19.16
N ALA A 113 -8.84 -2.40 18.86
CA ALA A 113 -8.92 -2.95 17.52
C ALA A 113 -9.26 -1.79 16.57
N ILE A 114 -8.24 -1.16 15.99
CA ILE A 114 -8.44 -0.33 14.81
C ILE A 114 -8.83 -1.32 13.73
N LYS A 115 -10.14 -1.52 13.56
CA LYS A 115 -10.68 -2.38 12.51
C LYS A 115 -10.08 -1.85 11.20
N PRO A 116 -9.24 -2.62 10.48
CA PRO A 116 -8.86 -2.21 9.14
C PRO A 116 -10.16 -1.95 8.38
N PRO A 117 -10.22 -0.92 7.51
CA PRO A 117 -11.39 -0.74 6.66
C PRO A 117 -11.66 -2.08 5.98
N GLU A 118 -12.87 -2.61 6.18
CA GLU A 118 -13.19 -3.98 5.79
C GLU A 118 -12.95 -4.18 4.30
N LEU A 119 -12.20 -5.23 3.98
CA LEU A 119 -11.88 -5.65 2.61
C LEU A 119 -13.12 -6.15 1.83
N SER A 120 -14.31 -6.15 2.44
CA SER A 120 -15.58 -6.52 1.80
C SER A 120 -16.05 -5.54 0.72
N ASP A 121 -15.47 -4.33 0.64
CA ASP A 121 -15.83 -3.35 -0.40
C ASP A 121 -14.90 -3.40 -1.63
N LEU A 122 -13.80 -4.17 -1.58
CA LEU A 122 -12.80 -4.18 -2.67
C LEU A 122 -13.14 -5.13 -3.81
N GLU A 123 -14.01 -6.12 -3.59
CA GLU A 123 -14.44 -7.06 -4.65
C GLU A 123 -15.38 -6.41 -5.68
N SER A 124 -16.04 -5.30 -5.35
CA SER A 124 -16.84 -4.53 -6.33
C SER A 124 -16.01 -3.54 -7.16
N LEU A 125 -14.79 -3.21 -6.72
CA LEU A 125 -13.87 -2.30 -7.42
C LEU A 125 -12.77 -3.03 -8.20
N GLY A 126 -12.55 -4.33 -7.96
CA GLY A 126 -11.62 -5.16 -8.73
C GLY A 126 -11.91 -5.17 -10.25
N GLY A 127 -13.15 -4.89 -10.66
CA GLY A 127 -13.48 -4.66 -12.07
C GLY A 127 -13.28 -3.22 -12.54
N ALA A 128 -13.41 -2.23 -11.66
CA ALA A 128 -13.36 -0.81 -12.01
C ALA A 128 -11.95 -0.21 -11.96
N ILE A 129 -11.07 -0.68 -11.06
CA ILE A 129 -9.67 -0.20 -11.00
C ILE A 129 -8.87 -0.79 -12.17
N TYR A 130 -9.07 -2.08 -12.51
CA TYR A 130 -8.55 -2.66 -13.74
C TYR A 130 -9.26 -2.12 -15.00
N GLY A 131 -10.53 -1.71 -14.89
CA GLY A 131 -11.32 -1.13 -15.98
C GLY A 131 -10.97 0.33 -16.33
N LEU A 132 -10.55 1.15 -15.36
CA LEU A 132 -10.05 2.51 -15.58
C LEU A 132 -8.62 2.55 -16.10
N VAL A 133 -7.81 1.53 -15.81
CA VAL A 133 -6.45 1.37 -16.40
C VAL A 133 -6.54 1.17 -17.93
N PHE A 134 -7.68 0.72 -18.46
CA PHE A 134 -7.88 0.51 -19.90
C PHE A 134 -8.38 1.72 -20.69
N VAL A 135 -8.93 2.76 -20.05
CA VAL A 135 -9.67 3.80 -20.76
C VAL A 135 -9.32 5.19 -20.22
N THR A 136 -8.19 5.72 -20.67
CA THR A 136 -8.10 7.01 -21.40
C THR A 136 -6.63 7.42 -21.58
N CYS A 137 -5.94 6.81 -22.55
CA CYS A 137 -5.11 7.65 -23.40
C CYS A 137 -6.09 8.49 -24.22
N PHE A 138 -6.40 9.71 -23.75
CA PHE A 138 -7.11 10.69 -24.56
C PHE A 138 -6.29 10.84 -25.84
N SER A 139 -6.82 10.33 -26.95
CA SER A 139 -6.26 10.51 -28.27
C SER A 139 -6.22 12.00 -28.56
N VAL A 140 -5.05 12.62 -28.45
CA VAL A 140 -4.73 13.75 -29.33
C VAL A 140 -4.21 13.12 -30.62
N SER A 141 -5.15 12.77 -31.50
CA SER A 141 -4.88 12.61 -32.92
C SER A 141 -5.52 13.76 -33.67
N SER A 142 -4.65 14.65 -34.13
CA SER A 142 -4.63 15.22 -35.49
C SER A 142 -5.95 15.75 -36.07
N GLY A 143 -6.03 17.08 -36.17
CA GLY A 143 -6.95 17.79 -37.08
C GLY A 143 -6.20 18.90 -37.80
N SER A 144 -5.96 18.70 -39.10
CA SER A 144 -5.27 19.60 -40.02
C SER A 144 -6.05 20.89 -40.34
N SER A 145 -5.29 21.94 -40.64
CA SER A 145 -5.55 23.05 -41.59
C SER A 145 -6.83 23.89 -41.45
N VAL A 146 -6.70 25.21 -41.22
CA VAL A 146 -7.40 26.29 -41.95
C VAL A 146 -6.67 27.63 -41.71
N LEU A 147 -6.32 28.30 -42.82
CA LEU A 147 -5.81 29.68 -43.06
C LEU A 147 -4.32 29.98 -42.80
#